data_AF-A0A7S3I5R8-F1
#
_entry.id   AF-A0A7S3I5R8-F1
#
_cell.length_a   1.000
_cell.length_b   1.000
_cell.length_c   1.000
_cell.angle_alpha   90.00
_cell.angle_beta   90.00
_cell.angle_gamma   90.00
#
_symmetry.space_group_name_H-M   'P 1'
#
loop_
_entity.id
_entity.type
_entity.pdbx_description
1 polymer ?
#
loop_
_entity_poly.entity_id
_entity_poly.type
_entity_poly.pdbx_seq_one_letter_code
_entity_poly.pdbx_strand_id
1 'polypeptide(L)'
;TMLAQNGFNEIKETSPWSLEKGKGYYFTRNNSTICAFLTGNKCGTMPVDHFKIVGCHTDSPVLKIAPRSKRSALGYNQINIMTYGGGLWRTWFDRDLSLAGKVIVKDADNQRLKAHYWNAGRPLMKVPSLAIHLDRSDEFKPNKEVHLKPVLATGVVDALFGEGVSAISDDTFQLEERHLNTLTSMIANDLQIQRENIVDFELNCYDSQPSCLVGMHEEF
;
A
#
# COMPACT_ATOMS: atom_id res chain seq x y z
N THR A 1 -15.68 -4.74 -5.17
CA THR A 1 -16.95 -4.65 -4.44
C THR A 1 -18.02 -3.93 -5.25
N MET A 2 -17.80 -2.67 -5.65
CA MET A 2 -18.80 -1.86 -6.40
C MET A 2 -19.34 -2.55 -7.67
N LEU A 3 -18.49 -3.12 -8.54
CA LEU A 3 -18.93 -3.79 -9.76
C LEU A 3 -19.84 -5.00 -9.48
N ALA A 4 -19.44 -5.86 -8.55
CA ALA A 4 -20.23 -7.02 -8.14
C ALA A 4 -21.59 -6.59 -7.56
N GLN A 5 -21.61 -5.55 -6.72
CA GLN A 5 -22.85 -4.98 -6.17
C GLN A 5 -23.77 -4.40 -7.27
N ASN A 6 -23.22 -4.03 -8.41
CA ASN A 6 -23.95 -3.52 -9.57
C ASN A 6 -24.16 -4.59 -10.67
N GLY A 7 -24.08 -5.88 -10.31
CA GLY A 7 -24.48 -7.00 -11.18
C GLY A 7 -23.44 -7.43 -12.22
N PHE A 8 -22.19 -6.98 -12.11
CA PHE A 8 -21.10 -7.53 -12.93
C PHE A 8 -20.61 -8.85 -12.33
N ASN A 9 -20.35 -9.82 -13.20
CA ASN A 9 -19.86 -11.14 -12.81
C ASN A 9 -18.32 -11.16 -12.82
N GLU A 10 -17.72 -11.61 -11.72
CA GLU A 10 -16.27 -11.83 -11.70
C GLU A 10 -15.90 -13.03 -12.56
N ILE A 11 -14.92 -12.86 -13.44
CA ILE A 11 -14.32 -13.93 -14.22
C ILE A 11 -12.83 -14.04 -13.89
N LYS A 12 -12.28 -15.25 -14.04
CA LYS A 12 -10.85 -15.49 -13.83
C LYS A 12 -10.12 -15.45 -15.16
N GLU A 13 -9.05 -14.67 -15.21
CA GLU A 13 -8.17 -14.59 -16.38
C GLU A 13 -7.52 -15.94 -16.72
N THR A 14 -7.37 -16.82 -15.73
CA THR A 14 -6.79 -18.17 -15.87
C THR A 14 -7.80 -19.24 -16.27
N SER A 15 -9.05 -18.88 -16.54
CA SER A 15 -10.12 -19.83 -16.86
C SER A 15 -10.73 -19.50 -18.22
N PRO A 16 -11.27 -20.49 -18.96
CA PRO A 16 -12.07 -20.23 -20.15
C PRO A 16 -13.26 -19.33 -19.83
N TRP A 17 -13.56 -18.38 -20.71
CA TRP A 17 -14.66 -17.44 -20.52
C TRP A 17 -15.90 -17.90 -21.28
N SER A 18 -17.03 -18.03 -20.57
CA SER A 18 -18.35 -18.19 -21.16
C SER A 18 -19.12 -16.90 -20.94
N LEU A 19 -19.30 -16.11 -22.00
CA LEU A 19 -19.88 -14.77 -21.93
C LEU A 19 -21.29 -14.78 -22.53
N GLU A 20 -22.25 -14.27 -21.77
CA GLU A 20 -23.62 -14.05 -22.20
C GLU A 20 -23.78 -12.65 -22.78
N LYS A 21 -24.79 -12.46 -23.65
CA LYS A 21 -25.12 -11.16 -24.25
C LYS A 21 -25.79 -10.24 -23.22
N GLY A 22 -25.44 -8.95 -23.23
CA GLY A 22 -26.05 -7.96 -22.34
C GLY A 22 -25.63 -8.06 -20.87
N LYS A 23 -24.53 -8.76 -20.56
CA LYS A 23 -24.04 -8.98 -19.19
C LYS A 23 -22.74 -8.24 -18.92
N GLY A 24 -22.58 -7.81 -17.67
CA GLY A 24 -21.35 -7.21 -17.16
C GLY A 24 -20.40 -8.26 -16.62
N TYR A 25 -19.12 -8.07 -16.90
CA TYR A 25 -18.04 -8.92 -16.40
C TYR A 25 -16.86 -8.06 -15.94
N TYR A 26 -16.13 -8.56 -14.96
CA TYR A 26 -14.86 -7.96 -14.57
C TYR A 26 -13.85 -9.02 -14.15
N PHE A 27 -12.58 -8.69 -14.29
CA PHE A 27 -11.49 -9.47 -13.70
C PHE A 27 -10.43 -8.53 -13.14
N THR A 28 -9.58 -9.08 -12.27
CA THR A 28 -8.41 -8.36 -11.76
C THR A 28 -7.14 -9.08 -12.15
N ARG A 29 -6.08 -8.31 -12.37
CA ARG A 29 -4.71 -8.82 -12.57
C ARG A 29 -3.81 -8.25 -11.49
N ASN A 30 -3.07 -9.12 -10.79
CA ASN A 30 -2.22 -8.79 -9.63
C ASN A 30 -2.96 -8.07 -8.46
N ASN A 31 -4.29 -8.02 -8.53
CA ASN A 31 -5.16 -7.18 -7.70
C ASN A 31 -4.81 -5.68 -7.70
N SER A 32 -4.03 -5.21 -8.67
CA SER A 32 -3.69 -3.80 -8.86
C SER A 32 -4.27 -3.22 -10.15
N THR A 33 -4.76 -4.08 -11.04
CA THR A 33 -5.44 -3.71 -12.27
C THR A 33 -6.81 -4.33 -12.29
N ILE A 34 -7.82 -3.55 -12.67
CA ILE A 34 -9.18 -4.01 -12.87
C ILE A 34 -9.58 -3.75 -14.33
N CYS A 35 -10.16 -4.77 -14.96
CA CYS A 35 -10.78 -4.64 -16.26
C CYS A 35 -12.26 -4.99 -16.11
N ALA A 36 -13.14 -4.08 -16.51
CA ALA A 36 -14.58 -4.27 -16.47
C ALA A 36 -15.16 -3.96 -17.84
N PHE A 37 -16.09 -4.80 -18.29
CA PHE A 37 -16.71 -4.64 -19.60
C PHE A 37 -18.15 -5.16 -19.61
N LEU A 38 -18.95 -4.60 -20.51
CA LEU A 38 -20.32 -5.03 -20.81
C LEU A 38 -20.33 -5.69 -22.19
N THR A 39 -20.90 -6.88 -22.29
CA THR A 39 -21.17 -7.48 -23.59
C THR A 39 -22.41 -6.82 -24.21
N GLY A 40 -22.31 -6.43 -25.49
CA GLY A 40 -23.48 -5.92 -26.22
C GLY A 40 -24.51 -7.02 -26.50
N ASN A 41 -25.75 -6.62 -26.80
CA ASN A 41 -26.80 -7.57 -27.21
C ASN A 41 -26.48 -8.32 -28.51
N LYS A 42 -25.58 -7.76 -29.33
CA LYS A 42 -25.03 -8.38 -30.55
C LYS A 42 -23.66 -9.05 -30.34
N CYS A 43 -23.23 -9.26 -29.09
CA CYS A 43 -21.97 -9.95 -28.82
C CYS A 43 -21.97 -11.35 -29.46
N GLY A 44 -20.88 -11.71 -30.15
CA GLY A 44 -20.75 -12.99 -30.86
C GLY A 44 -21.41 -13.06 -32.24
N THR A 45 -22.04 -11.98 -32.73
CA THR A 45 -22.44 -11.88 -34.15
C THR A 45 -21.34 -11.19 -34.95
N MET A 46 -21.05 -11.70 -36.14
CA MET A 46 -20.07 -11.11 -37.05
C MET A 46 -20.76 -10.34 -38.19
N PRO A 47 -20.21 -9.18 -38.61
CA PRO A 47 -19.05 -8.50 -38.03
C PRO A 47 -19.34 -7.88 -36.66
N VAL A 48 -18.31 -7.76 -35.81
CA VAL A 48 -18.43 -7.00 -34.55
C VAL A 48 -18.55 -5.51 -34.91
N ASP A 49 -19.60 -4.85 -34.42
CA ASP A 49 -19.90 -3.45 -34.75
C ASP A 49 -18.76 -2.49 -34.30
N HIS A 50 -18.49 -2.40 -32.99
CA HIS A 50 -17.44 -1.54 -32.42
C HIS A 50 -17.17 -1.86 -30.94
N PHE A 51 -16.02 -1.40 -30.42
CA PHE A 51 -15.72 -1.34 -28.98
C PHE A 51 -15.65 0.11 -28.52
N LYS A 52 -16.14 0.37 -27.31
CA LYS A 52 -15.91 1.65 -26.60
C LYS A 52 -15.05 1.35 -25.39
N ILE A 53 -13.83 1.91 -25.40
CA ILE A 53 -12.83 1.59 -24.38
C ILE A 53 -12.42 2.89 -23.71
N VAL A 54 -12.46 2.89 -22.37
CA VAL A 54 -11.92 3.96 -21.53
C VAL A 54 -10.78 3.35 -20.72
N GLY A 55 -9.60 3.96 -20.81
CA GLY A 55 -8.43 3.57 -20.06
C GLY A 55 -8.07 4.64 -19.04
N CYS A 56 -7.89 4.22 -17.79
CA CYS A 56 -7.35 5.04 -16.70
C CYS A 56 -6.33 4.21 -15.92
N HIS A 57 -5.49 4.87 -15.13
CA HIS A 57 -4.57 4.21 -14.20
C HIS A 57 -4.95 4.56 -12.76
N THR A 58 -4.72 3.64 -11.84
CA THR A 58 -5.12 3.74 -10.42
C THR A 58 -3.93 3.88 -9.47
N ASP A 59 -2.72 3.94 -10.00
CA ASP A 59 -1.51 4.21 -9.23
C ASP A 59 -1.27 5.72 -9.11
N SER A 60 -0.46 6.11 -8.14
CA SER A 60 -0.10 7.50 -7.88
C SER A 60 1.32 7.58 -7.34
N PRO A 61 2.03 8.71 -7.49
CA PRO A 61 3.33 8.89 -6.87
C PRO A 61 3.24 8.67 -5.36
N VAL A 62 4.09 7.80 -4.82
CA VAL A 62 3.98 7.35 -3.43
C VAL A 62 5.34 7.01 -2.84
N LEU A 63 5.46 7.09 -1.52
CA LEU A 63 6.57 6.48 -0.80
C LEU A 63 6.21 5.01 -0.53
N LYS A 64 6.92 4.07 -1.16
CA LYS A 64 6.76 2.64 -0.91
C LYS A 64 7.70 2.20 0.20
N ILE A 65 7.28 1.26 1.03
CA ILE A 65 8.19 0.64 1.98
C ILE A 65 9.24 -0.19 1.23
N ALA A 66 10.51 -0.02 1.58
CA ALA A 66 11.60 -0.76 0.93
C ALA A 66 11.59 -2.25 1.34
N PRO A 67 12.08 -3.18 0.49
CA PRO A 67 12.17 -4.60 0.84
C PRO A 67 12.97 -4.88 2.10
N ARG A 68 13.94 -4.01 2.42
CA ARG A 68 14.66 -3.95 3.70
C ARG A 68 14.37 -2.59 4.34
N SER A 69 13.28 -2.54 5.08
CA SER A 69 12.72 -1.31 5.63
C SER A 69 13.29 -0.92 7.00
N LYS A 70 13.80 -1.88 7.76
CA LYS A 70 14.34 -1.69 9.11
C LYS A 70 15.50 -0.69 9.10
N ARG A 71 15.38 0.38 9.89
CA ARG A 71 16.42 1.38 10.08
C ARG A 71 16.32 2.00 11.47
N SER A 72 17.48 2.30 12.06
CA SER A 72 17.58 3.10 13.28
C SER A 72 18.67 4.15 13.11
N ALA A 73 18.41 5.37 13.55
CA ALA A 73 19.39 6.45 13.55
C ALA A 73 19.13 7.40 14.70
N LEU A 74 20.19 7.80 15.42
CA LEU A 74 20.14 8.82 16.48
C LEU A 74 19.08 8.54 17.56
N GLY A 75 18.84 7.27 17.91
CA GLY A 75 17.84 6.87 18.91
C GLY A 75 16.40 6.83 18.39
N TYR A 76 16.18 6.96 17.08
CA TYR A 76 14.87 6.83 16.43
C TYR A 76 14.81 5.60 15.53
N ASN A 77 13.66 4.94 15.53
CA ASN A 77 13.30 3.92 14.57
C ASN A 77 12.70 4.59 13.33
N GLN A 78 13.37 4.41 12.21
CA GLN A 78 13.02 4.96 10.92
C GLN A 78 12.62 3.85 9.96
N ILE A 79 12.01 4.23 8.85
CA ILE A 79 11.70 3.30 7.77
C ILE A 79 12.46 3.70 6.50
N ASN A 80 13.16 2.73 5.89
CA ASN A 80 13.64 2.89 4.53
C ASN A 80 12.45 2.81 3.57
N ILE A 81 12.37 3.81 2.69
CA ILE A 81 11.36 3.91 1.64
C ILE A 81 11.99 3.93 0.25
N MET A 82 11.16 3.70 -0.76
CA MET A 82 11.46 3.89 -2.17
C MET A 82 10.46 4.89 -2.75
N THR A 83 10.92 5.83 -3.56
CA THR A 83 10.02 6.73 -4.28
C THR A 83 9.48 6.03 -5.52
N TYR A 84 8.16 5.97 -5.64
CA TYR A 84 7.47 5.45 -6.83
C TYR A 84 6.88 6.61 -7.64
N GLY A 85 7.19 6.70 -8.94
CA GLY A 85 6.71 7.76 -9.83
C GLY A 85 7.44 9.10 -9.69
N GLY A 86 6.86 10.15 -10.29
CA GLY A 86 7.42 11.52 -10.36
C GLY A 86 6.89 12.47 -9.28
N GLY A 87 6.84 12.04 -8.01
CA GLY A 87 6.21 12.80 -6.93
C GLY A 87 6.92 14.11 -6.56
N LEU A 88 6.14 15.06 -6.04
CA LEU A 88 6.64 16.30 -5.43
C LEU A 88 7.10 16.02 -3.98
N TRP A 89 8.22 15.32 -3.82
CA TRP A 89 8.64 14.75 -2.53
C TRP A 89 8.75 15.72 -1.36
N ARG A 90 8.97 17.01 -1.62
CA ARG A 90 8.94 18.04 -0.58
C ARG A 90 7.59 18.14 0.14
N THR A 91 6.48 17.86 -0.54
CA THR A 91 5.12 17.97 0.04
C THR A 91 4.78 16.82 0.98
N TRP A 92 5.62 15.78 1.03
CA TRP A 92 5.50 14.62 1.92
C TRP A 92 6.14 14.87 3.29
N PHE A 93 6.96 15.92 3.40
CA PHE A 93 7.49 16.36 4.68
C PHE A 93 6.37 16.94 5.54
N ASP A 94 6.50 16.72 6.84
CA ASP A 94 5.60 17.20 7.87
C ASP A 94 4.11 16.82 7.71
N ARG A 95 3.82 15.80 6.91
CA ARG A 95 2.51 15.15 6.82
C ARG A 95 2.36 14.02 7.84
N ASP A 96 1.14 13.83 8.29
CA ASP A 96 0.78 12.72 9.16
C ASP A 96 0.52 11.49 8.28
N LEU A 97 1.53 10.64 8.15
CA LEU A 97 1.52 9.55 7.18
C LEU A 97 1.07 8.24 7.83
N SER A 98 0.22 7.52 7.10
CA SER A 98 -0.20 6.16 7.42
C SER A 98 0.27 5.17 6.35
N LEU A 99 -0.04 3.89 6.53
CA LEU A 99 0.37 2.80 5.65
C LEU A 99 -0.84 1.96 5.24
N ALA A 100 -0.91 1.64 3.94
CA ALA A 100 -1.87 0.68 3.42
C ALA A 100 -1.25 -0.11 2.26
N GLY A 101 -1.72 -1.34 2.05
CA GLY A 101 -1.28 -2.14 0.93
C GLY A 101 -1.60 -3.61 1.07
N LYS A 102 -0.78 -4.43 0.41
CA LYS A 102 -0.95 -5.88 0.28
C LYS A 102 0.09 -6.61 1.13
N VAL A 103 -0.35 -7.58 1.92
CA VAL A 103 0.49 -8.46 2.72
C VAL A 103 0.36 -9.88 2.18
N ILE A 104 1.47 -10.51 1.87
CA ILE A 104 1.52 -11.89 1.39
C ILE A 104 1.78 -12.80 2.59
N VAL A 105 0.87 -13.74 2.80
CA VAL A 105 0.84 -14.63 3.96
C VAL A 105 0.87 -16.06 3.48
N LYS A 106 1.66 -16.90 4.14
CA LYS A 106 1.63 -18.35 3.97
C LYS A 106 0.47 -18.90 4.79
N ASP A 107 -0.51 -19.50 4.12
CA ASP A 107 -1.63 -20.16 4.76
C ASP A 107 -1.14 -21.41 5.50
N ALA A 108 -1.40 -21.48 6.80
CA ALA A 108 -0.98 -22.58 7.65
C ALA A 108 -1.59 -23.91 7.20
N ASP A 109 -2.84 -23.89 6.72
CA ASP A 109 -3.65 -25.10 6.49
C ASP A 109 -3.26 -25.83 5.21
N ASN A 110 -2.83 -25.10 4.18
CA ASN A 110 -2.60 -25.66 2.83
C ASN A 110 -1.25 -25.29 2.22
N GLN A 111 -0.39 -24.58 2.96
CA GLN A 111 0.95 -24.15 2.52
C GLN A 111 0.93 -23.28 1.25
N ARG A 112 -0.21 -22.66 0.91
CA ARG A 112 -0.34 -21.75 -0.24
C ARG A 112 -0.14 -20.31 0.20
N LEU A 113 0.25 -19.46 -0.74
CA LEU A 113 0.31 -18.02 -0.53
C LEU A 113 -1.08 -17.40 -0.72
N LYS A 114 -1.45 -16.51 0.21
CA LYS A 114 -2.64 -15.69 0.15
C LYS A 114 -2.26 -14.22 0.29
N ALA A 115 -2.98 -13.36 -0.43
CA ALA A 115 -2.86 -11.92 -0.30
C ALA A 115 -3.95 -11.39 0.65
N HIS A 116 -3.55 -10.62 1.64
CA HIS A 116 -4.42 -9.84 2.50
C HIS A 116 -4.22 -8.35 2.21
N TYR A 117 -5.27 -7.55 2.37
CA TYR A 117 -5.14 -6.09 2.36
C TYR A 117 -5.12 -5.58 3.78
N TRP A 118 -4.15 -4.73 4.07
CA TRP A 118 -3.99 -4.11 5.36
C TRP A 118 -3.99 -2.59 5.20
N ASN A 119 -4.64 -1.91 6.13
CA ASN A 119 -4.62 -0.47 6.26
C ASN A 119 -4.55 -0.13 7.75
N ALA A 120 -3.51 0.59 8.17
CA ALA A 120 -3.37 1.02 9.55
C ALA A 120 -4.50 1.94 10.00
N GLY A 121 -5.11 2.71 9.08
CA GLY A 121 -6.27 3.56 9.36
C GLY A 121 -6.01 4.76 10.27
N ARG A 122 -4.77 4.95 10.73
CA ARG A 122 -4.33 6.06 11.60
C ARG A 122 -2.92 6.53 11.22
N PRO A 123 -2.54 7.78 11.52
CA PRO A 123 -1.16 8.21 11.37
C PRO A 123 -0.19 7.33 12.15
N LEU A 124 0.92 6.96 11.52
CA LEU A 124 1.97 6.14 12.10
C LEU A 124 3.33 6.83 12.11
N MET A 125 3.60 7.67 11.10
CA MET A 125 4.94 8.19 10.86
C MET A 125 4.91 9.54 10.20
N LYS A 126 6.07 10.19 10.20
CA LYS A 126 6.25 11.51 9.63
C LYS A 126 7.65 11.60 9.03
N VAL A 127 7.80 12.30 7.92
CA VAL A 127 9.12 12.74 7.46
C VAL A 127 9.34 14.15 8.03
N PRO A 128 10.16 14.33 9.07
CA PRO A 128 10.36 15.64 9.67
C PRO A 128 11.23 16.54 8.78
N SER A 129 10.84 17.80 8.63
CA SER A 129 11.71 18.81 8.03
C SER A 129 12.87 19.19 8.96
N LEU A 130 13.97 19.64 8.37
CA LEU A 130 15.05 20.30 9.11
C LEU A 130 14.54 21.66 9.61
N ALA A 131 14.87 22.02 10.85
CA ALA A 131 14.55 23.33 11.38
C ALA A 131 15.24 24.44 10.55
N ILE A 132 14.48 25.47 10.18
CA ILE A 132 14.96 26.56 9.30
C ILE A 132 16.21 27.26 9.82
N HIS A 133 16.36 27.39 11.14
CA HIS A 133 17.54 28.01 11.78
C HIS A 133 18.86 27.28 11.47
N LEU A 134 18.78 26.01 11.04
CA LEU A 134 19.92 25.18 10.69
C LEU A 134 20.09 25.01 9.18
N ASP A 135 19.11 25.45 8.38
CA ASP A 135 19.18 25.40 6.93
C ASP A 135 19.73 26.72 6.37
N ARG A 136 20.77 26.62 5.55
CA ARG A 136 21.41 27.77 4.90
C ARG A 136 21.02 27.89 3.42
N SER A 137 20.11 27.04 2.97
CA SER A 137 19.70 26.95 1.57
C SER A 137 18.50 27.84 1.30
N ASP A 138 18.50 28.52 0.14
CA ASP A 138 17.35 29.31 -0.31
C ASP A 138 16.21 28.42 -0.86
N GLU A 139 16.52 27.18 -1.23
CA GLU A 139 15.57 26.22 -1.81
C GLU A 139 15.59 24.88 -1.06
N PHE A 140 14.40 24.37 -0.73
CA PHE A 140 14.26 23.06 -0.12
C PHE A 140 14.38 21.92 -1.15
N LYS A 141 15.59 21.35 -1.25
CA LYS A 141 15.93 20.22 -2.14
C LYS A 141 16.39 19.00 -1.33
N PRO A 142 15.47 18.27 -0.67
CA PRO A 142 15.85 17.14 0.16
C PRO A 142 16.45 16.02 -0.71
N ASN A 143 17.57 15.44 -0.25
CA ASN A 143 18.08 14.20 -0.82
C ASN A 143 17.10 13.07 -0.51
N LYS A 144 16.56 12.42 -1.54
CA LYS A 144 15.52 11.38 -1.39
C LYS A 144 16.02 10.13 -0.66
N GLU A 145 17.31 9.83 -0.72
CA GLU A 145 17.85 8.67 0.00
C GLU A 145 18.20 9.01 1.44
N VAL A 146 18.76 10.19 1.69
CA VAL A 146 19.26 10.54 3.02
C VAL A 146 18.17 11.20 3.89
N HIS A 147 17.39 12.12 3.33
CA HIS A 147 16.48 12.99 4.09
C HIS A 147 15.03 12.51 4.10
N LEU A 148 14.59 11.73 3.10
CA LEU A 148 13.22 11.23 3.00
C LEU A 148 13.05 9.91 3.75
N LYS A 149 13.38 9.92 5.05
CA LYS A 149 13.29 8.75 5.94
C LYS A 149 12.24 8.98 7.03
N PRO A 150 11.03 8.43 6.89
CA PRO A 150 9.99 8.56 7.90
C PRO A 150 10.45 8.03 9.26
N VAL A 151 10.11 8.75 10.33
CA VAL A 151 10.28 8.34 11.72
C VAL A 151 8.99 7.68 12.18
N LEU A 152 9.09 6.45 12.68
CA LEU A 152 7.95 5.67 13.19
C LEU A 152 7.83 5.76 14.71
N ALA A 153 8.96 5.68 15.42
CA ALA A 153 9.00 5.69 16.87
C ALA A 153 10.37 6.14 17.39
N THR A 154 10.45 6.58 18.64
CA THR A 154 11.73 6.62 19.35
C THR A 154 12.13 5.20 19.75
N GLY A 155 13.43 4.87 19.71
CA GLY A 155 13.92 3.56 20.10
C GLY A 155 13.60 3.18 21.55
N VAL A 156 13.55 4.17 22.47
CA VAL A 156 13.20 3.93 23.88
C VAL A 156 11.75 3.49 24.03
N VAL A 157 10.81 4.22 23.44
CA VAL A 157 9.37 3.87 23.50
C VAL A 157 9.11 2.55 22.77
N ASP A 158 9.74 2.32 21.61
CA ASP A 158 9.58 1.06 20.88
C ASP A 158 10.13 -0.13 21.67
N ALA A 159 11.23 0.03 22.42
CA ALA A 159 11.71 -1.01 23.32
C ALA A 159 10.72 -1.26 24.47
N LEU A 160 10.27 -0.21 25.17
CA LEU A 160 9.38 -0.32 26.32
C LEU A 160 8.03 -0.97 25.99
N PHE A 161 7.42 -0.61 24.85
CA PHE A 161 6.12 -1.14 24.45
C PHE A 161 6.22 -2.31 23.46
N GLY A 162 7.40 -2.56 22.89
CA GLY A 162 7.67 -3.65 21.97
C GLY A 162 8.23 -4.91 22.62
N GLU A 163 8.54 -4.90 23.93
CA GLU A 163 9.04 -6.04 24.71
C GLU A 163 8.17 -7.31 24.60
N GLY A 164 6.88 -7.18 24.26
CA GLY A 164 5.96 -8.30 24.05
C GLY A 164 6.07 -8.99 22.67
N VAL A 165 6.88 -8.49 21.73
CA VAL A 165 6.99 -9.09 20.40
C VAL A 165 7.98 -10.26 20.45
N SER A 166 7.44 -11.48 20.53
CA SER A 166 8.24 -12.70 20.48
C SER A 166 9.03 -12.82 19.18
N ALA A 167 10.26 -13.33 19.28
CA ALA A 167 11.07 -13.68 18.14
C ALA A 167 10.37 -14.78 17.31
N ILE A 168 10.55 -14.72 15.99
CA ILE A 168 10.04 -15.74 15.08
C ILE A 168 10.95 -16.97 15.20
N SER A 169 10.38 -18.13 15.53
CA SER A 169 11.15 -19.36 15.77
C SER A 169 11.83 -19.89 14.49
N ASP A 170 11.14 -19.79 13.35
CA ASP A 170 11.64 -20.10 12.01
C ASP A 170 11.44 -18.88 11.10
N ASP A 171 12.42 -17.97 11.08
CA ASP A 171 12.40 -16.78 10.23
C ASP A 171 12.93 -17.08 8.81
N THR A 172 12.34 -18.09 8.15
CA THR A 172 12.71 -18.50 6.78
C THR A 172 12.75 -17.33 5.80
N PHE A 173 11.89 -16.32 5.98
CA PHE A 173 11.78 -15.15 5.11
C PHE A 173 12.57 -13.93 5.60
N GLN A 174 13.41 -14.08 6.63
CA GLN A 174 14.24 -13.02 7.20
C GLN A 174 13.43 -11.77 7.57
N LEU A 175 12.18 -11.92 7.98
CA LEU A 175 11.26 -10.83 8.28
C LEU A 175 11.81 -9.92 9.38
N GLU A 176 12.47 -10.47 10.41
CA GLU A 176 13.01 -9.70 11.53
C GLU A 176 14.28 -8.91 11.18
N GLU A 177 15.02 -9.39 10.18
CA GLU A 177 16.17 -8.68 9.63
C GLU A 177 15.71 -7.55 8.69
N ARG A 178 14.70 -7.84 7.86
CA ARG A 178 14.22 -6.91 6.83
C ARG A 178 13.37 -5.78 7.39
N HIS A 179 12.57 -6.01 8.43
CA HIS A 179 11.54 -5.08 8.89
C HIS A 179 11.54 -4.90 10.42
N LEU A 180 10.97 -3.79 10.89
CA LEU A 180 10.79 -3.58 12.34
C LEU A 180 9.81 -4.62 12.91
N ASN A 181 10.19 -5.24 14.02
CA ASN A 181 9.41 -6.30 14.65
C ASN A 181 8.04 -5.80 15.13
N THR A 182 8.00 -4.59 15.71
CA THR A 182 6.77 -3.94 16.17
C THR A 182 5.82 -3.60 15.02
N LEU A 183 6.33 -3.18 13.86
CA LEU A 183 5.51 -2.96 12.65
C LEU A 183 4.88 -4.26 12.15
N THR A 184 5.68 -5.32 12.01
CA THR A 184 5.18 -6.62 11.51
C THR A 184 4.24 -7.29 12.51
N SER A 185 4.45 -7.11 13.81
CA SER A 185 3.52 -7.54 14.86
C SER A 185 2.18 -6.79 14.80
N MET A 186 2.20 -5.47 14.58
CA MET A 186 0.98 -4.68 14.39
C MET A 186 0.17 -5.17 13.19
N ILE A 187 0.82 -5.37 12.04
CA ILE A 187 0.18 -5.92 10.83
C ILE A 187 -0.46 -7.29 11.12
N ALA A 188 0.28 -8.17 11.80
CA ALA A 188 -0.20 -9.51 12.14
C ALA A 188 -1.43 -9.46 13.05
N ASN A 189 -1.39 -8.60 14.09
CA ASN A 189 -2.49 -8.41 15.02
C ASN A 189 -3.74 -7.85 14.33
N ASP A 190 -3.58 -6.81 13.50
CA ASP A 190 -4.69 -6.18 12.77
C ASP A 190 -5.34 -7.16 11.78
N LEU A 191 -4.55 -8.02 11.15
CA LEU A 191 -5.04 -9.05 10.22
C LEU A 191 -5.49 -10.34 10.93
N GLN A 192 -5.31 -10.46 12.24
CA GLN A 192 -5.58 -11.66 13.04
C GLN A 192 -4.85 -12.91 12.49
N ILE A 193 -3.58 -12.75 12.12
CA ILE A 193 -2.71 -13.83 11.62
C ILE A 193 -1.50 -14.01 12.54
N GLN A 194 -0.81 -15.14 12.41
CA GLN A 194 0.49 -15.32 13.04
C GLN A 194 1.57 -14.54 12.28
N ARG A 195 2.42 -13.82 13.01
CA ARG A 195 3.50 -12.98 12.44
C ARG A 195 4.49 -13.79 11.60
N GLU A 196 4.79 -15.01 12.02
CA GLU A 196 5.65 -15.98 11.31
C GLU A 196 5.12 -16.40 9.93
N ASN A 197 3.81 -16.22 9.69
CA ASN A 197 3.22 -16.53 8.39
C ASN A 197 3.36 -15.38 7.38
N ILE A 198 3.83 -14.20 7.79
CA ILE A 198 4.08 -13.09 6.86
C ILE A 198 5.31 -13.41 6.02
N VAL A 199 5.12 -13.50 4.71
CA VAL A 199 6.19 -13.79 3.73
C VAL A 199 6.81 -12.49 3.23
N ASP A 200 5.98 -11.55 2.81
CA ASP A 200 6.39 -10.23 2.30
C ASP A 200 5.20 -9.27 2.27
N PHE A 201 5.43 -8.00 1.98
CA PHE A 201 4.36 -7.02 1.77
C PHE A 201 4.76 -5.91 0.78
N GLU A 202 3.75 -5.40 0.08
CA GLU A 202 3.85 -4.15 -0.68
C GLU A 202 2.98 -3.11 0.01
N LEU A 203 3.62 -2.25 0.80
CA LEU A 203 2.95 -1.18 1.55
C LEU A 203 3.33 0.19 1.01
N ASN A 204 2.31 1.03 0.88
CA ASN A 204 2.40 2.40 0.40
C ASN A 204 2.08 3.37 1.54
N CYS A 205 2.84 4.46 1.63
CA CYS A 205 2.54 5.56 2.53
C CYS A 205 1.39 6.41 1.96
N TYR A 206 0.52 6.93 2.80
CA TYR A 206 -0.51 7.89 2.37
C TYR A 206 -0.72 8.97 3.44
N ASP A 207 -1.16 10.16 3.03
CA ASP A 207 -1.56 11.22 3.97
C ASP A 207 -2.85 10.79 4.68
N SER A 208 -2.81 10.73 6.00
CA SER A 208 -3.97 10.32 6.81
C SER A 208 -5.07 11.38 6.89
N GLN A 209 -4.80 12.60 6.41
CA GLN A 209 -5.81 13.65 6.30
C GLN A 209 -6.92 13.24 5.31
N PRO A 210 -8.19 13.16 5.74
CA PRO A 210 -9.29 12.87 4.83
C PRO A 210 -9.46 13.96 3.76
N SER A 211 -9.87 13.56 2.55
CA SER A 211 -10.32 14.51 1.53
C SER A 211 -11.51 15.33 2.05
N CYS A 212 -11.53 16.62 1.74
CA CYS A 212 -12.61 17.53 2.08
C CYS A 212 -12.85 18.52 0.95
N LEU A 213 -14.04 19.11 0.91
CA LEU A 213 -14.30 20.28 0.07
C LEU A 213 -13.61 21.50 0.69
N VAL A 214 -13.02 22.33 -0.15
CA VAL A 214 -12.38 23.59 0.24
C VAL A 214 -12.83 24.73 -0.67
N GLY A 215 -12.46 25.98 -0.33
CA GLY A 215 -12.93 27.18 -1.02
C GLY A 215 -14.04 27.89 -0.25
N MET A 216 -14.30 29.15 -0.61
CA MET A 216 -15.28 29.98 0.12
C MET A 216 -16.71 29.46 -0.03
N HIS A 217 -16.97 28.68 -1.09
CA HIS A 217 -18.26 28.13 -1.45
C HIS A 217 -18.21 26.61 -1.70
N GLU A 218 -17.24 25.91 -1.11
CA GLU A 218 -17.04 24.46 -1.26
C GLU A 218 -16.82 24.01 -2.73
N GLU A 219 -16.16 24.86 -3.52
CA GLU A 219 -15.99 24.65 -4.96
C GLU A 219 -14.82 23.74 -5.38
N PHE A 220 -13.96 23.29 -4.44
CA PHE A 220 -12.76 22.48 -4.71
C PHE A 220 -12.69 21.19 -3.89
#